data_AF-A0A7C2VI00-F1
#
_entry.id   AF-A0A7C2VI00-F1
#
_cell.length_a   1.000
_cell.length_b   1.000
_cell.length_c   1.000
_cell.angle_alpha   90.00
_cell.angle_beta   90.00
_cell.angle_gamma   90.00
#
_symmetry.space_group_name_H-M   'P 1'
#
loop_
_entity.id
_entity.type
_entity.pdbx_description
1 polymer ?
#
loop_
_entity_poly.entity_id
_entity_poly.type
_entity_poly.pdbx_seq_one_letter_code
_entity_poly.pdbx_strand_id
1 'polypeptide(L)'
;MVRPLGSPTASAIHRPSGSTSESPRLLLGLLLGLVALRGLLWSLLVPPWQGPDEPKHLEYVLLLRLKGRPIGLEDASPPLQRSIIASMEAFEFWWHLRRPAPVPLPADFGQLWPSAPTLLMRQPLYYILSLPVAWLTSDQPLVSQLFLLRLVSVALNVLVIYCLFRALRALFPAEPALALAGAGLVAFLPQPTFIASTYNSDNLATLVGSALFWTAAVVL
;
A
#
# COMPACT_ATOMS: atom_id res chain seq x y z
N MET A 1 -82.51 4.35 15.48
CA MET A 1 -81.35 5.25 15.70
C MET A 1 -80.09 4.40 15.66
N VAL A 2 -79.38 4.39 14.52
CA VAL A 2 -78.16 3.60 14.32
C VAL A 2 -76.96 4.54 14.36
N ARG A 3 -76.02 4.28 15.26
CA ARG A 3 -74.78 5.05 15.47
C ARG A 3 -73.73 4.58 14.43
N PRO A 4 -73.02 5.46 13.71
CA PRO A 4 -71.91 5.02 12.87
C PRO A 4 -70.64 4.81 13.71
N LEU A 5 -69.94 3.70 13.42
CA LEU A 5 -68.63 3.36 13.99
C LEU A 5 -67.57 4.28 13.38
N GLY A 6 -66.84 5.00 14.23
CA GLY A 6 -65.69 5.82 13.83
C GLY A 6 -64.53 4.97 13.32
N SER A 7 -63.88 5.45 12.27
CA SER A 7 -62.66 4.88 11.72
C SER A 7 -61.47 5.08 12.67
N PRO A 8 -60.53 4.12 12.78
CA PRO A 8 -59.30 4.32 13.53
C PRO A 8 -58.34 5.20 12.72
N THR A 9 -57.93 6.32 13.29
CA THR A 9 -56.88 7.20 12.79
C THR A 9 -55.55 6.45 12.81
N ALA A 10 -54.95 6.30 11.62
CA ALA A 10 -53.60 5.77 11.49
C ALA A 10 -52.60 6.72 12.16
N SER A 11 -52.00 6.26 13.25
CA SER A 11 -50.87 6.92 13.92
C SER A 11 -49.69 6.98 12.95
N ALA A 12 -49.39 8.18 12.45
CA ALA A 12 -48.21 8.44 11.65
C ALA A 12 -46.96 8.20 12.50
N ILE A 13 -46.22 7.13 12.18
CA ILE A 13 -44.89 6.86 12.73
C ILE A 13 -43.98 8.00 12.24
N HIS A 14 -43.63 8.90 13.15
CA HIS A 14 -42.68 9.97 12.91
C HIS A 14 -41.28 9.35 12.79
N ARG A 15 -40.79 9.15 11.56
CA ARG A 15 -39.38 8.82 11.31
C ARG A 15 -38.56 10.11 11.51
N PRO A 16 -37.54 10.12 12.38
CA PRO A 16 -36.71 11.31 12.56
C PRO A 16 -35.96 11.61 11.25
N SER A 17 -36.27 12.77 10.67
CA SER A 17 -35.55 13.37 9.54
C SER A 17 -34.23 13.93 10.05
N GLY A 18 -33.21 13.09 10.10
CA GLY A 18 -31.85 13.49 10.44
C GLY A 18 -30.86 12.87 9.46
N SER A 19 -31.04 13.10 8.14
CA SER A 19 -29.96 12.82 7.20
C SER A 19 -29.04 14.02 7.13
N THR A 20 -27.91 13.92 7.82
CA THR A 20 -26.72 14.64 7.36
C THR A 20 -26.40 14.07 5.98
N SER A 21 -26.93 14.72 4.94
CA SER A 21 -26.69 14.43 3.53
C SER A 21 -25.23 14.76 3.20
N GLU A 22 -24.28 14.00 3.74
CA GLU A 22 -22.90 14.12 3.31
C GLU A 22 -22.79 13.65 1.86
N SER A 23 -22.23 14.50 1.00
CA SER A 23 -22.09 14.15 -0.41
C SER A 23 -21.18 12.91 -0.53
N PRO A 24 -21.52 11.92 -1.38
CA PRO A 24 -20.71 10.71 -1.57
C PRO A 24 -19.24 11.01 -1.94
N ARG A 25 -18.98 12.18 -2.53
CA ARG A 25 -17.64 12.66 -2.86
C ARG A 25 -16.83 13.07 -1.62
N LEU A 26 -17.47 13.72 -0.65
CA LEU A 26 -16.83 14.08 0.62
C LEU A 26 -16.43 12.82 1.38
N LEU A 27 -17.36 11.86 1.52
CA LEU A 27 -17.09 10.59 2.21
C LEU A 27 -15.97 9.79 1.55
N LEU A 28 -15.94 9.72 0.22
CA LEU A 28 -14.81 9.12 -0.50
C LEU A 28 -13.51 9.87 -0.23
N GLY A 29 -13.52 11.20 -0.29
CA GLY A 29 -12.35 12.02 0.01
C GLY A 29 -11.81 11.79 1.42
N LEU A 30 -12.69 11.70 2.42
CA LEU A 30 -12.33 11.36 3.80
C LEU A 30 -11.75 9.95 3.91
N LEU A 31 -12.37 8.97 3.26
CA LEU A 31 -11.85 7.59 3.23
C LEU A 31 -10.44 7.54 2.62
N LEU A 32 -10.23 8.16 1.46
CA LEU A 32 -8.92 8.19 0.80
C LEU A 32 -7.88 8.95 1.64
N GLY A 33 -8.27 10.04 2.29
CA GLY A 33 -7.43 10.77 3.25
C GLY A 33 -7.04 9.91 4.44
N LEU A 34 -7.97 9.13 4.99
CA LEU A 34 -7.70 8.18 6.08
C LEU A 34 -6.78 7.03 5.63
N VAL A 35 -6.95 6.51 4.42
CA VAL A 35 -6.05 5.50 3.83
C VAL A 35 -4.64 6.06 3.70
N ALA A 36 -4.49 7.28 3.17
CA ALA A 36 -3.20 7.94 3.05
C ALA A 36 -2.56 8.15 4.42
N LEU A 37 -3.30 8.71 5.39
CA LEU A 37 -2.81 8.93 6.75
C LEU A 37 -2.38 7.62 7.42
N ARG A 38 -3.19 6.56 7.33
CA ARG A 38 -2.83 5.24 7.88
C ARG A 38 -1.58 4.70 7.20
N GLY A 39 -1.49 4.79 5.88
CA GLY A 39 -0.32 4.35 5.13
C GLY A 39 0.95 5.10 5.55
N LEU A 40 0.86 6.41 5.76
CA LEU A 40 1.95 7.22 6.30
C LEU A 40 2.36 6.76 7.70
N LEU A 41 1.39 6.55 8.60
CA LEU A 41 1.66 6.07 9.95
C LEU A 41 2.34 4.70 9.91
N TRP A 42 1.83 3.74 9.13
CA TRP A 42 2.47 2.43 8.98
C TRP A 42 3.87 2.54 8.37
N SER A 43 4.05 3.38 7.34
CA SER A 43 5.35 3.61 6.71
C SER A 43 6.38 4.13 7.71
N LEU A 44 5.98 4.99 8.65
CA LEU A 44 6.86 5.58 9.67
C LEU A 44 7.07 4.67 10.90
N LEU A 45 6.02 3.96 11.34
CA LEU A 45 6.05 3.14 12.55
C LEU A 45 6.72 1.78 12.33
N VAL A 46 6.66 1.24 11.11
CA VAL A 46 7.38 0.01 10.76
C VAL A 46 8.85 0.35 10.65
N PRO A 47 9.73 -0.24 11.49
CA PRO A 47 11.16 0.04 11.40
C PRO A 47 11.70 -0.27 9.99
N PRO A 48 12.78 0.39 9.57
CA PRO A 48 13.43 0.05 8.31
C PRO A 48 13.71 -1.45 8.20
N TRP A 49 13.58 -1.99 6.99
CA TRP A 49 13.89 -3.38 6.65
C TRP A 49 12.93 -4.43 7.22
N GLN A 50 11.91 -4.04 8.01
CA GLN A 50 10.90 -4.96 8.54
C GLN A 50 9.77 -5.25 7.54
N GLY A 51 9.72 -4.54 6.41
CA GLY A 51 8.87 -4.92 5.29
C GLY A 51 9.45 -6.12 4.52
N PRO A 52 8.59 -7.00 3.96
CA PRO A 52 9.04 -8.14 3.18
C PRO A 52 9.97 -7.71 2.03
N ASP A 53 11.16 -8.33 1.97
CA ASP A 53 12.16 -8.14 0.91
C ASP A 53 12.58 -6.68 0.62
N GLU A 54 12.27 -5.71 1.49
CA GLU A 54 12.61 -4.29 1.30
C GLU A 54 14.10 -4.03 0.97
N PRO A 55 15.09 -4.71 1.60
CA PRO A 55 16.49 -4.59 1.22
C PRO A 55 16.74 -4.82 -0.28
N LYS A 56 16.09 -5.83 -0.86
CA LYS A 56 16.27 -6.23 -2.27
C LYS A 56 15.50 -5.31 -3.22
N HIS A 57 14.33 -4.83 -2.81
CA HIS A 57 13.59 -3.82 -3.57
C HIS A 57 14.37 -2.50 -3.64
N LEU A 58 14.97 -2.08 -2.52
CA LEU A 58 15.81 -0.89 -2.49
C LEU A 58 17.06 -1.06 -3.35
N GLU A 59 17.75 -2.21 -3.25
CA GLU A 59 18.87 -2.53 -4.15
C GLU A 59 18.48 -2.34 -5.62
N TYR A 60 17.34 -2.90 -6.03
CA TYR A 60 16.86 -2.83 -7.41
C TYR A 60 16.75 -1.38 -7.89
N VAL A 61 15.98 -0.53 -7.19
CA VAL A 61 15.72 0.84 -7.65
C VAL A 61 17.00 1.69 -7.63
N LEU A 62 17.89 1.47 -6.67
CA LEU A 62 19.17 2.18 -6.60
C LEU A 62 20.10 1.79 -7.74
N LEU A 63 20.21 0.49 -8.06
CA LEU A 63 20.99 0.03 -9.21
C LEU A 63 20.38 0.51 -10.53
N LEU A 64 19.05 0.45 -10.67
CA LEU A 64 18.36 0.97 -11.85
C LEU A 64 18.68 2.46 -12.08
N ARG A 65 18.62 3.26 -11.00
CA ARG A 65 19.00 4.69 -11.03
C ARG A 65 20.46 4.89 -11.42
N LEU A 66 21.37 4.16 -10.77
CA LEU A 66 22.82 4.31 -10.98
C LEU A 66 23.27 3.87 -12.37
N LYS A 67 22.65 2.82 -12.93
CA LYS A 67 23.02 2.28 -14.24
C LYS A 67 22.33 3.00 -15.40
N GLY A 68 21.14 3.57 -15.17
CA GLY A 68 20.39 4.26 -16.22
C GLY A 68 19.93 3.36 -17.37
N ARG A 69 19.93 2.03 -17.17
CA ARG A 69 19.52 1.02 -18.14
C ARG A 69 18.82 -0.15 -17.43
N PRO A 70 18.08 -1.03 -18.15
CA PRO A 70 17.61 -2.28 -17.58
C PRO A 70 18.75 -3.05 -16.90
N ILE A 71 18.47 -3.60 -15.73
CA ILE A 71 19.45 -4.28 -14.87
C ILE A 71 19.27 -5.79 -14.93
N GLY A 72 20.37 -6.52 -14.78
CA GLY A 72 20.41 -7.98 -14.72
C GLY A 72 21.06 -8.50 -13.45
N LEU A 73 21.21 -9.83 -13.35
CA LEU A 73 21.88 -10.47 -12.20
C LEU A 73 23.34 -10.05 -12.07
N GLU A 74 23.99 -9.76 -13.20
CA GLU A 74 25.37 -9.29 -13.30
C GLU A 74 25.58 -7.89 -12.69
N ASP A 75 24.51 -7.13 -12.48
CA ASP A 75 24.57 -5.79 -11.89
C ASP A 75 24.55 -5.81 -10.35
N ALA A 76 24.36 -6.98 -9.72
CA ALA A 76 24.39 -7.13 -8.27
C ALA A 76 25.67 -6.50 -7.69
N SER A 77 25.50 -5.73 -6.61
CA SER A 77 26.57 -4.91 -6.05
C SER A 77 26.82 -5.26 -4.59
N PRO A 78 27.81 -6.14 -4.31
CA PRO A 78 28.18 -6.46 -2.93
C PRO A 78 28.49 -5.23 -2.06
N PRO A 79 29.16 -4.16 -2.57
CA PRO A 79 29.33 -2.94 -1.78
C PRO A 79 28.00 -2.29 -1.36
N LEU A 80 27.00 -2.21 -2.26
CA LEU A 80 25.68 -1.67 -1.92
C LEU A 80 24.95 -2.57 -0.92
N GLN A 81 24.98 -3.90 -1.15
CA GLN A 81 24.37 -4.88 -0.26
C GLN A 81 24.97 -4.79 1.15
N ARG A 82 26.30 -4.64 1.28
CA ARG A 82 26.94 -4.42 2.59
C ARG A 82 26.47 -3.14 3.27
N SER A 83 26.30 -2.04 2.55
CA SER A 83 25.76 -0.80 3.11
C SER A 83 24.31 -0.98 3.61
N ILE A 84 23.50 -1.75 2.88
CA ILE A 84 22.14 -2.10 3.31
C ILE A 84 22.19 -3.01 4.55
N ILE A 85 23.02 -4.06 4.57
CA ILE A 85 23.19 -4.96 5.72
C ILE A 85 23.69 -4.22 6.97
N ALA A 86 24.66 -3.31 6.82
CA ALA A 86 25.13 -2.48 7.91
C ALA A 86 24.00 -1.57 8.44
N SER A 87 23.16 -1.03 7.55
CA SER A 87 21.97 -0.29 7.95
C SER A 87 20.90 -1.17 8.60
N MET A 88 20.81 -2.46 8.25
CA MET A 88 19.91 -3.40 8.91
C MET A 88 20.35 -3.63 10.37
N GLU A 89 21.65 -3.80 10.60
CA GLU A 89 22.21 -3.89 11.95
C GLU A 89 21.94 -2.62 12.77
N ALA A 90 22.20 -1.46 12.19
CA ALA A 90 22.00 -0.17 12.87
C ALA A 90 20.53 0.10 13.29
N PHE A 91 19.57 -0.58 12.68
CA PHE A 91 18.14 -0.49 12.99
C PHE A 91 17.60 -1.79 13.61
N GLU A 92 18.47 -2.55 14.27
CA GLU A 92 18.13 -3.72 15.09
C GLU A 92 17.34 -4.79 14.31
N PHE A 93 17.62 -4.98 13.02
CA PHE A 93 16.87 -5.90 12.16
C PHE A 93 16.76 -7.31 12.75
N TRP A 94 17.86 -7.85 13.28
CA TRP A 94 17.91 -9.20 13.85
C TRP A 94 17.11 -9.32 15.15
N TRP A 95 17.15 -8.29 15.98
CA TRP A 95 16.39 -8.24 17.23
C TRP A 95 14.88 -8.33 16.96
N HIS A 96 14.39 -7.59 15.98
CA HIS A 96 12.99 -7.65 15.56
C HIS A 96 12.59 -9.03 15.02
N LEU A 97 13.52 -9.73 14.36
CA LEU A 97 13.35 -11.13 13.94
C LEU A 97 13.49 -12.14 15.09
N ARG A 98 13.79 -11.68 16.30
CA ARG A 98 14.14 -12.51 17.47
C ARG A 98 15.28 -13.47 17.18
N ARG A 99 16.30 -12.98 16.47
CA ARG A 99 17.51 -13.71 16.10
C ARG A 99 18.75 -12.94 16.57
N PRO A 100 19.83 -13.65 16.95
CA PRO A 100 21.10 -12.98 17.18
C PRO A 100 21.63 -12.40 15.87
N ALA A 101 22.26 -11.23 15.95
CA ALA A 101 22.99 -10.65 14.83
C ALA A 101 24.17 -11.56 14.44
N PRO A 102 24.38 -11.85 13.15
CA PRO A 102 25.54 -12.60 12.69
C PRO A 102 26.84 -11.81 12.93
N VAL A 103 27.87 -12.49 13.43
CA VAL A 103 29.21 -11.93 13.65
C VAL A 103 30.24 -12.83 12.95
N PRO A 104 30.96 -12.34 11.91
CA PRO A 104 30.82 -11.02 11.30
C PRO A 104 29.49 -10.86 10.55
N LEU A 105 29.14 -9.61 10.23
CA LEU A 105 28.00 -9.35 9.35
C LEU A 105 28.24 -9.97 7.95
N PRO A 106 27.19 -10.47 7.29
CA PRO A 106 27.29 -11.09 5.97
C PRO A 106 27.84 -10.13 4.92
N ALA A 107 28.62 -10.67 3.98
CA ALA A 107 29.30 -9.88 2.96
C ALA A 107 28.40 -9.43 1.81
N ASP A 108 27.23 -10.07 1.64
CA ASP A 108 26.29 -9.88 0.54
C ASP A 108 24.92 -10.51 0.90
N PHE A 109 23.92 -10.30 0.03
CA PHE A 109 22.61 -10.90 0.18
C PHE A 109 22.58 -12.41 -0.09
N GLY A 110 23.59 -12.96 -0.80
CA GLY A 110 23.78 -14.39 -1.03
C GLY A 110 23.92 -15.17 0.27
N GLN A 111 24.68 -14.63 1.22
CA GLN A 111 24.86 -15.23 2.54
C GLN A 111 23.60 -15.14 3.42
N LEU A 112 22.78 -14.10 3.25
CA LEU A 112 21.54 -13.90 4.01
C LEU A 112 20.35 -14.69 3.49
N TRP A 113 20.18 -14.73 2.18
CA TRP A 113 19.06 -15.40 1.52
C TRP A 113 19.55 -16.31 0.39
N PRO A 114 20.19 -17.46 0.70
CA PRO A 114 20.84 -18.31 -0.29
C PRO A 114 19.92 -18.76 -1.45
N SER A 115 18.64 -18.98 -1.16
CA SER A 115 17.66 -19.43 -2.16
C SER A 115 17.07 -18.32 -3.01
N ALA A 116 17.15 -17.06 -2.57
CA ALA A 116 16.55 -15.91 -3.25
C ALA A 116 17.30 -14.62 -2.90
N PRO A 117 18.58 -14.49 -3.31
CA PRO A 117 19.45 -13.43 -2.84
C PRO A 117 19.13 -12.07 -3.44
N THR A 118 18.41 -12.04 -4.57
CA THR A 118 18.17 -10.80 -5.30
C THR A 118 16.82 -10.78 -6.01
N LEU A 119 16.34 -9.58 -6.30
CA LEU A 119 15.12 -9.33 -7.07
C LEU A 119 15.39 -8.73 -8.45
N LEU A 120 16.65 -8.63 -8.90
CA LEU A 120 17.04 -7.90 -10.12
C LEU A 120 16.37 -8.41 -11.41
N MET A 121 15.90 -9.66 -11.44
CA MET A 121 15.16 -10.24 -12.58
C MET A 121 13.64 -10.04 -12.53
N ARG A 122 13.11 -9.33 -11.52
CA ARG A 122 11.67 -9.02 -11.42
C ARG A 122 11.26 -7.94 -12.42
N GLN A 123 9.95 -7.82 -12.65
CA GLN A 123 9.38 -6.84 -13.58
C GLN A 123 9.80 -5.40 -13.18
N PRO A 124 10.36 -4.60 -14.10
CA PRO A 124 11.01 -3.34 -13.74
C PRO A 124 10.02 -2.20 -13.47
N LEU A 125 8.75 -2.33 -13.88
CA LEU A 125 7.81 -1.20 -13.96
C LEU A 125 7.63 -0.47 -12.62
N TYR A 126 7.52 -1.20 -11.52
CA TYR A 126 7.41 -0.60 -10.17
C TYR A 126 8.61 0.27 -9.82
N TYR A 127 9.81 -0.20 -10.15
CA TYR A 127 11.05 0.50 -9.86
C TYR A 127 11.25 1.68 -10.81
N ILE A 128 10.85 1.55 -12.08
CA ILE A 128 10.83 2.67 -13.04
C ILE A 128 9.92 3.80 -12.53
N LEU A 129 8.72 3.47 -12.06
CA LEU A 129 7.79 4.44 -11.47
C LEU A 129 8.37 5.10 -10.20
N SER A 130 9.26 4.41 -9.50
CA SER A 130 9.93 4.91 -8.30
C SER A 130 11.16 5.78 -8.60
N LEU A 131 11.67 5.79 -9.85
CA LEU A 131 12.88 6.52 -10.21
C LEU A 131 12.84 8.02 -9.91
N PRO A 132 11.75 8.76 -10.16
CA PRO A 132 11.71 10.18 -9.82
C PRO A 132 12.02 10.44 -8.34
N VAL A 133 11.46 9.63 -7.44
CA VAL A 133 11.76 9.70 -6.00
C VAL A 133 13.22 9.33 -5.77
N ALA A 134 13.70 8.21 -6.33
CA ALA A 134 15.08 7.79 -6.15
C ALA A 134 16.11 8.82 -6.64
N TRP A 135 15.81 9.59 -7.70
CA TRP A 135 16.64 10.69 -8.16
C TRP A 135 16.63 11.88 -7.20
N LEU A 136 15.44 12.31 -6.78
CA LEU A 136 15.25 13.44 -5.87
C LEU A 136 15.87 13.22 -4.48
N THR A 137 16.03 11.97 -4.07
CA THR A 137 16.54 11.61 -2.74
C THR A 137 17.99 11.08 -2.80
N SER A 138 18.70 11.32 -3.89
CA SER A 138 20.00 10.69 -4.14
C SER A 138 21.12 11.10 -3.19
N ASP A 139 21.00 12.28 -2.60
CA ASP A 139 21.88 12.87 -1.60
C ASP A 139 21.53 12.47 -0.16
N GLN A 140 20.39 11.80 0.05
CA GLN A 140 19.91 11.44 1.37
C GLN A 140 20.49 10.10 1.88
N PRO A 141 20.52 9.89 3.21
CA PRO A 141 20.86 8.58 3.77
C PRO A 141 19.94 7.45 3.24
N LEU A 142 20.48 6.24 3.18
CA LEU A 142 19.80 5.04 2.64
C LEU A 142 18.39 4.84 3.22
N VAL A 143 18.26 5.01 4.54
CA VAL A 143 17.01 4.84 5.28
C VAL A 143 16.00 5.95 4.92
N SER A 144 16.45 7.19 4.76
CA SER A 144 15.60 8.29 4.30
C SER A 144 15.09 8.04 2.88
N GLN A 145 15.94 7.50 2.00
CA GLN A 145 15.51 7.07 0.65
C GLN A 145 14.43 6.00 0.73
N LEU A 146 14.58 4.99 1.61
CA LEU A 146 13.58 3.95 1.83
C LEU A 146 12.22 4.53 2.27
N PHE A 147 12.19 5.41 3.27
CA PHE A 147 10.93 6.00 3.74
C PHE A 147 10.22 6.81 2.66
N LEU A 148 10.98 7.58 1.87
CA LEU A 148 10.41 8.35 0.76
C LEU A 148 9.91 7.45 -0.37
N LEU A 149 10.60 6.32 -0.62
CA LEU A 149 10.13 5.30 -1.56
C LEU A 149 8.88 4.57 -1.06
N ARG A 150 8.72 4.33 0.25
CA ARG A 150 7.47 3.81 0.83
C ARG A 150 6.26 4.73 0.55
N LEU A 151 6.47 6.03 0.36
CA LEU A 151 5.37 6.95 -0.02
C LEU A 151 4.80 6.63 -1.41
N VAL A 152 5.61 6.09 -2.32
CA VAL A 152 5.12 5.56 -3.60
C VAL A 152 4.13 4.44 -3.33
N SER A 153 4.46 3.48 -2.46
CA SER A 153 3.59 2.37 -2.06
C SER A 153 2.27 2.87 -1.46
N VAL A 154 2.33 3.85 -0.55
CA VAL A 154 1.14 4.46 0.06
C VAL A 154 0.26 5.13 -1.01
N ALA A 155 0.85 5.86 -1.95
CA ALA A 155 0.10 6.50 -3.04
C ALA A 155 -0.58 5.46 -3.95
N LEU A 156 0.09 4.35 -4.28
CA LEU A 156 -0.52 3.25 -5.03
C LEU A 156 -1.71 2.64 -4.27
N ASN A 157 -1.62 2.51 -2.95
CA ASN A 157 -2.72 1.97 -2.15
C ASN A 157 -3.94 2.90 -2.09
N VAL A 158 -3.74 4.22 -2.07
CA VAL A 158 -4.86 5.17 -2.22
C VAL A 158 -5.59 4.92 -3.54
N LEU A 159 -4.85 4.70 -4.63
CA LEU A 159 -5.42 4.37 -5.94
C LEU A 159 -6.11 2.99 -5.95
N VAL A 160 -5.57 1.99 -5.24
CA VAL A 160 -6.22 0.67 -5.05
C VAL A 160 -7.60 0.83 -4.44
N ILE A 161 -7.71 1.55 -3.32
CA ILE A 161 -9.00 1.76 -2.63
C ILE A 161 -9.96 2.57 -3.50
N TYR A 162 -9.45 3.56 -4.24
CA TYR A 162 -10.25 4.29 -5.22
C TYR A 162 -10.81 3.36 -6.32
N CYS A 163 -9.97 2.52 -6.95
CA CYS A 163 -10.42 1.57 -7.96
C CYS A 163 -11.46 0.59 -7.39
N LEU A 164 -11.24 0.08 -6.19
CA LEU A 164 -12.21 -0.80 -5.51
C LEU A 164 -13.55 -0.10 -5.28
N PHE A 165 -13.54 1.12 -4.76
CA PHE A 165 -14.76 1.92 -4.59
C PHE A 165 -15.49 2.10 -5.92
N ARG A 166 -14.77 2.43 -7.00
CA ARG A 166 -15.36 2.62 -8.32
C ARG A 166 -15.94 1.32 -8.91
N ALA A 167 -15.27 0.19 -8.70
CA ALA A 167 -15.78 -1.12 -9.08
C ALA A 167 -17.08 -1.45 -8.36
N LEU A 168 -17.13 -1.29 -7.03
CA LEU A 168 -18.33 -1.54 -6.25
C LEU A 168 -19.48 -0.59 -6.60
N ARG A 169 -19.19 0.67 -6.95
CA ARG A 169 -20.20 1.61 -7.46
C ARG A 169 -20.79 1.19 -8.81
N ALA A 170 -20.02 0.51 -9.65
CA ALA A 170 -20.49 -0.01 -10.93
C ALA A 170 -21.34 -1.28 -10.74
N LEU A 171 -20.90 -2.22 -9.88
CA LEU A 171 -21.61 -3.47 -9.62
C LEU A 171 -22.93 -3.27 -8.84
N PHE A 172 -22.95 -2.30 -7.92
CA PHE A 172 -24.11 -2.05 -7.05
C PHE A 172 -24.60 -0.60 -7.19
N PRO A 173 -25.16 -0.21 -8.36
CA PRO A 173 -25.50 1.18 -8.66
C PRO A 173 -26.56 1.73 -7.70
N ALA A 174 -27.53 0.91 -7.30
CA ALA A 174 -28.62 1.24 -6.39
C ALA A 174 -28.19 1.40 -4.92
N GLU A 175 -27.04 0.87 -4.52
CA GLU A 175 -26.58 0.83 -3.12
C GLU A 175 -25.20 1.52 -2.95
N PRO A 176 -25.12 2.87 -3.05
CA PRO A 176 -23.85 3.59 -2.93
C PRO A 176 -23.14 3.40 -1.58
N ALA A 177 -23.90 3.13 -0.51
CA ALA A 177 -23.35 2.84 0.82
C ALA A 177 -22.51 1.55 0.82
N LEU A 178 -22.88 0.54 0.03
CA LEU A 178 -22.14 -0.72 -0.06
C LEU A 178 -20.76 -0.54 -0.67
N ALA A 179 -20.61 0.37 -1.62
CA ALA A 179 -19.29 0.70 -2.18
C ALA A 179 -18.37 1.36 -1.15
N LEU A 180 -18.89 2.29 -0.35
CA LEU A 180 -18.12 2.93 0.71
C LEU A 180 -17.80 1.93 1.84
N ALA A 181 -18.75 1.09 2.24
CA ALA A 181 -18.56 0.08 3.26
C ALA A 181 -17.55 -1.00 2.83
N GLY A 182 -17.64 -1.49 1.59
CA GLY A 182 -16.71 -2.48 1.06
C GLY A 182 -15.29 -1.94 0.87
N ALA A 183 -15.16 -0.73 0.30
CA ALA A 183 -13.87 -0.06 0.20
C ALA A 183 -13.28 0.26 1.58
N GLY A 184 -14.12 0.71 2.51
CA GLY A 184 -13.78 0.94 3.91
C GLY A 184 -13.27 -0.34 4.58
N LEU A 185 -14.01 -1.44 4.48
CA LEU A 185 -13.61 -2.72 5.07
C LEU A 185 -12.18 -3.09 4.66
N VAL A 186 -11.87 -3.07 3.35
CA VAL A 186 -10.53 -3.38 2.84
C VAL A 186 -9.49 -2.36 3.30
N ALA A 187 -9.81 -1.07 3.26
CA ALA A 187 -8.95 0.03 3.70
C ALA A 187 -8.55 -0.07 5.19
N PHE A 188 -9.38 -0.67 6.02
CA PHE A 188 -9.14 -0.82 7.45
C PHE A 188 -8.56 -2.18 7.86
N LEU A 189 -8.39 -3.12 6.91
CA LEU A 189 -7.68 -4.36 7.19
C LEU A 189 -6.20 -4.09 7.51
N PRO A 190 -5.65 -4.67 8.60
CA PRO A 190 -4.29 -4.37 9.05
C PRO A 190 -3.23 -4.87 8.07
N GLN A 191 -3.37 -6.11 7.59
CA GLN A 191 -2.36 -6.72 6.72
C GLN A 191 -2.22 -6.02 5.36
N PRO A 192 -3.30 -5.73 4.60
CA PRO A 192 -3.18 -4.96 3.37
C PRO A 192 -2.54 -3.58 3.59
N THR A 193 -2.90 -2.88 4.67
CA THR A 193 -2.31 -1.57 4.98
C THR A 193 -0.81 -1.68 5.27
N PHE A 194 -0.39 -2.69 6.05
CA PHE A 194 1.03 -2.94 6.33
C PHE A 194 1.84 -3.18 5.04
N ILE A 195 1.38 -4.12 4.19
CA ILE A 195 2.07 -4.43 2.93
C ILE A 195 2.09 -3.21 2.00
N ALA A 196 0.96 -2.51 1.87
CA ALA A 196 0.81 -1.27 1.13
C ALA A 196 1.72 -0.12 1.58
N SER A 197 2.26 -0.19 2.79
CA SER A 197 3.09 0.86 3.40
C SER A 197 4.58 0.51 3.43
N THR A 198 4.95 -0.68 2.92
CA THR A 198 6.35 -1.12 2.78
C THR A 198 6.78 -1.08 1.32
N TYR A 199 8.07 -0.91 1.06
CA TYR A 199 8.55 -0.74 -0.31
C TYR A 199 8.68 -2.08 -1.04
N ASN A 200 7.61 -2.47 -1.75
CA ASN A 200 7.54 -3.72 -2.52
C ASN A 200 6.76 -3.59 -3.84
N SER A 201 7.07 -4.45 -4.81
CA SER A 201 6.46 -4.43 -6.14
C SER A 201 5.02 -4.96 -6.19
N ASP A 202 4.58 -5.70 -5.17
CA ASP A 202 3.24 -6.28 -5.10
C ASP A 202 2.18 -5.17 -4.97
N ASN A 203 2.56 -4.00 -4.46
CA ASN A 203 1.72 -2.81 -4.43
C ASN A 203 1.26 -2.37 -5.84
N LEU A 204 2.15 -2.39 -6.83
CA LEU A 204 1.77 -2.07 -8.21
C LEU A 204 0.93 -3.19 -8.82
N ALA A 205 1.27 -4.45 -8.56
CA ALA A 205 0.47 -5.58 -9.02
C ALA A 205 -0.97 -5.50 -8.48
N THR A 206 -1.12 -5.13 -7.21
CA THR A 206 -2.42 -4.93 -6.55
C THR A 206 -3.20 -3.77 -7.18
N LEU A 207 -2.54 -2.66 -7.53
CA LEU A 207 -3.17 -1.56 -8.25
C LEU A 207 -3.65 -1.98 -9.64
N VAL A 208 -2.80 -2.66 -10.41
CA VAL A 208 -3.16 -3.15 -11.75
C VAL A 208 -4.35 -4.11 -11.66
N GLY A 209 -4.32 -5.06 -10.72
CA GLY A 209 -5.44 -5.97 -10.48
C GLY A 209 -6.73 -5.25 -10.11
N SER A 210 -6.66 -4.23 -9.24
CA SER A 210 -7.81 -3.44 -8.82
C SER A 210 -8.37 -2.58 -9.96
N ALA A 211 -7.51 -2.03 -10.81
CA ALA A 211 -7.90 -1.28 -11.99
C ALA A 211 -8.58 -2.20 -13.02
N LEU A 212 -8.03 -3.38 -13.27
CA LEU A 212 -8.65 -4.38 -14.15
C LEU A 212 -10.02 -4.83 -13.61
N PHE A 213 -10.12 -5.07 -12.31
CA PHE A 213 -11.41 -5.40 -11.67
C PHE A 213 -12.44 -4.28 -11.85
N TRP A 214 -12.05 -3.02 -11.68
CA TRP A 214 -12.92 -1.89 -11.95
C TRP A 214 -13.34 -1.84 -13.42
N THR A 215 -12.42 -2.01 -14.38
CA THR A 215 -12.79 -2.01 -15.80
C THR A 215 -13.77 -3.12 -16.15
N ALA A 216 -13.58 -4.34 -15.62
CA ALA A 216 -14.51 -5.44 -15.82
C ALA A 216 -15.89 -5.12 -15.22
N ALA A 217 -15.93 -4.55 -14.02
CA ALA A 217 -17.17 -4.15 -13.34
C ALA A 217 -17.99 -3.08 -14.09
N VAL A 218 -17.36 -2.27 -14.95
CA VAL A 218 -18.07 -1.26 -15.76
C VAL A 218 -18.65 -1.86 -17.04
N VAL A 219 -18.11 -2.98 -17.51
CA VAL A 219 -18.53 -3.64 -18.76
C VAL A 219 -19.64 -4.66 -18.53
N LEU A 220 -19.77 -5.17 -17.29
CA LEU A 220 -20.88 -6.03 -16.85
C LEU A 220 -22.19 -5.25 -16.68
#